data_AF-F7RIZ4-F1
#
_entry.id   AF-F7RIZ4-F1
#
_cell.length_a   1.000
_cell.length_b   1.000
_cell.length_c   1.000
_cell.angle_alpha   90.00
_cell.angle_beta   90.00
_cell.angle_gamma   90.00
#
_symmetry.space_group_name_H-M   'P 1'
#
loop_
_entity.id
_entity.type
_entity.pdbx_description
1 polymer ?
#
loop_
_entity_poly.entity_id
_entity_poly.type
_entity_poly.pdbx_seq_one_letter_code
_entity_poly.pdbx_strand_id
1 'polypeptide(L)'
;MIRILLTCCISFILCACSTHTPKGYVKLIDNRTALKENSQLYVKVPEGTAIIIGKAEPNAGNVDHSSILYPAITPVDFFAAVITHAAITESVKNNKKNQAQDEADMVVIPYRPFIKDVANQALITQLSDIALSRGFHLKPYQESQSDNDIVLDITPIYLLNQKQNTLTLRTQFLVYHRKNETVAPQKRAMLYQNQIEILSPIIQSDNPADYWLNNNGEKLIETMRNLLSETLALGAFQISSNEQAINKGNEQNFRYDDGDIVAFERASIVAEDCEHIVIHTLRGWLKSIPTGRIQGPHPCPNSQEAKINTPMLN
;
A
#
# COMPACT_ATOMS: atom_id res chain seq x y z
N MET A 1 -34.62 48.44 -10.72
CA MET A 1 -33.83 47.59 -11.63
C MET A 1 -32.40 47.32 -11.15
N ILE A 2 -31.69 48.27 -10.53
CA ILE A 2 -30.29 48.09 -10.08
C ILE A 2 -30.10 47.02 -8.98
N ARG A 3 -31.10 46.76 -8.13
CA ARG A 3 -31.01 45.73 -7.07
C ARG A 3 -31.12 44.28 -7.56
N ILE A 4 -31.63 44.02 -8.77
CA ILE A 4 -31.74 42.65 -9.31
C ILE A 4 -30.44 42.24 -10.02
N LEU A 5 -29.71 43.20 -10.59
CA LEU A 5 -28.42 42.92 -11.24
C LEU A 5 -27.32 42.58 -10.22
N LEU A 6 -27.36 43.17 -9.02
CA LEU A 6 -26.35 42.94 -7.98
C LEU A 6 -26.47 41.54 -7.35
N THR A 7 -27.68 40.99 -7.23
CA THR A 7 -27.90 39.64 -6.70
C THR A 7 -27.45 38.55 -7.68
N CYS A 8 -27.54 38.81 -9.00
CA CYS A 8 -27.08 37.87 -10.01
C CYS A 8 -25.55 37.75 -10.09
N CYS A 9 -24.81 38.83 -9.81
CA CYS A 9 -23.33 38.78 -9.80
C CYS A 9 -22.75 38.05 -8.57
N ILE A 10 -23.47 37.99 -7.45
CA ILE A 10 -22.99 37.29 -6.24
C ILE A 10 -23.16 35.76 -6.36
N SER A 11 -24.14 35.28 -7.13
CA SER A 11 -24.30 33.82 -7.35
C SER A 11 -23.25 33.20 -8.28
N PHE A 12 -22.55 33.98 -9.12
CA PHE A 12 -21.55 33.42 -10.04
C PHE A 12 -20.15 33.26 -9.45
N ILE A 13 -19.87 33.83 -8.28
CA ILE A 13 -18.55 33.73 -7.62
C ILE A 13 -18.42 32.45 -6.75
N LEU A 14 -19.53 31.71 -6.54
CA LEU A 14 -19.51 30.45 -5.80
C LEU A 14 -19.27 29.20 -6.66
N CYS A 15 -19.09 29.37 -7.98
CA CYS A 15 -18.54 28.31 -8.84
C CYS A 15 -17.01 28.23 -8.69
N ALA A 16 -16.54 28.03 -7.46
CA ALA A 16 -15.17 27.64 -7.21
C ALA A 16 -14.94 26.31 -7.91
N CYS A 17 -14.11 26.32 -8.96
CA CYS A 17 -13.66 25.13 -9.65
C CYS A 17 -12.96 24.22 -8.63
N SER A 18 -13.65 23.19 -8.13
CA SER A 18 -13.02 22.13 -7.37
C SER A 18 -12.20 21.29 -8.34
N THR A 19 -10.93 21.64 -8.48
CA THR A 19 -9.95 20.81 -9.19
C THR A 19 -9.92 19.44 -8.53
N HIS A 20 -10.40 18.44 -9.27
CA HIS A 20 -10.45 17.06 -8.83
C HIS A 20 -9.02 16.55 -8.60
N THR A 21 -8.63 16.40 -7.35
CA THR A 21 -7.42 15.66 -6.98
C THR A 21 -7.79 14.18 -6.94
N PRO A 22 -7.16 13.31 -7.74
CA PRO A 22 -7.42 11.87 -7.67
C PRO A 22 -7.01 11.37 -6.28
N LYS A 23 -7.99 11.08 -5.44
CA LYS A 23 -7.79 10.55 -4.09
C LYS A 23 -7.48 9.05 -4.22
N GLY A 24 -6.40 8.58 -3.59
CA GLY A 24 -5.90 7.18 -3.65
C GLY A 24 -4.58 6.99 -4.33
N TYR A 25 -4.13 8.00 -5.06
CA TYR A 25 -2.76 8.07 -5.50
C TYR A 25 -1.87 8.56 -4.36
N VAL A 26 -1.08 7.66 -3.79
CA VAL A 26 0.04 8.07 -2.92
C VAL A 26 1.15 8.56 -3.85
N LYS A 27 1.29 9.88 -3.96
CA LYS A 27 2.41 10.49 -4.68
C LYS A 27 3.70 10.16 -3.94
N LEU A 28 4.70 9.65 -4.64
CA LEU A 28 6.05 9.53 -4.11
C LEU A 28 6.54 10.93 -3.68
N ILE A 29 6.90 11.06 -2.41
CA ILE A 29 7.65 12.19 -1.88
C ILE A 29 8.94 11.61 -1.33
N ASP A 30 10.06 12.10 -1.84
CA ASP A 30 11.38 11.76 -1.33
C ASP A 30 12.17 13.06 -1.11
N ASN A 31 11.99 13.63 0.09
CA ASN A 31 12.73 14.80 0.54
C ASN A 31 13.83 14.39 1.52
N ARG A 32 14.22 13.11 1.52
CA ARG A 32 15.18 12.58 2.48
C ARG A 32 16.55 13.14 2.16
N THR A 33 17.18 13.72 3.17
CA THR A 33 18.60 13.45 3.41
C THR A 33 18.58 12.12 4.15
N ALA A 34 19.23 11.07 3.63
CA ALA A 34 19.04 9.70 4.12
C ALA A 34 19.04 9.66 5.65
N LEU A 35 18.06 8.95 6.21
CA LEU A 35 17.98 8.84 7.66
C LEU A 35 19.28 8.20 8.13
N LYS A 36 19.96 8.86 9.06
CA LYS A 36 21.24 8.36 9.57
C LYS A 36 21.04 6.94 10.10
N GLU A 37 21.98 6.06 9.83
CA GLU A 37 22.08 4.80 10.55
C GLU A 37 22.02 5.08 12.06
N ASN A 38 21.34 4.20 12.79
CA ASN A 38 20.97 4.28 14.20
C ASN A 38 19.92 5.34 14.55
N SER A 39 19.21 5.88 13.57
CA SER A 39 18.04 6.73 13.84
C SER A 39 16.97 5.95 14.59
N GLN A 40 16.39 6.59 15.61
CA GLN A 40 15.24 6.04 16.32
C GLN A 40 13.96 6.41 15.58
N LEU A 41 13.18 5.40 15.20
CA LEU A 41 11.91 5.55 14.50
C LEU A 41 10.76 5.14 15.41
N TYR A 42 9.76 6.00 15.54
CA TYR A 42 8.56 5.72 16.31
C TYR A 42 7.47 5.20 15.37
N VAL A 43 7.09 3.95 15.55
CA VAL A 43 6.21 3.24 14.64
C VAL A 43 4.76 3.48 15.03
N LYS A 44 4.04 4.16 14.14
CA LYS A 44 2.61 4.40 14.23
C LYS A 44 1.88 3.51 13.23
N VAL A 45 0.81 2.88 13.69
CA VAL A 45 -0.09 2.09 12.85
C VAL A 45 -1.54 2.33 13.23
N PRO A 46 -2.49 1.97 12.34
CA PRO A 46 -3.90 2.07 12.63
C PRO A 46 -4.28 1.32 13.90
N GLU A 47 -5.07 1.97 14.76
CA GLU A 47 -5.70 1.31 15.89
C GLU A 47 -6.65 0.21 15.41
N GLY A 48 -6.91 -0.76 16.30
CA GLY A 48 -7.79 -1.89 16.01
C GLY A 48 -7.09 -3.02 15.28
N THR A 49 -7.81 -3.66 14.36
CA THR A 49 -7.43 -4.93 13.76
C THR A 49 -7.06 -4.79 12.29
N ALA A 50 -6.39 -5.82 11.77
CA ALA A 50 -5.96 -5.86 10.39
C ALA A 50 -7.16 -5.81 9.44
N ILE A 51 -7.03 -5.00 8.38
CA ILE A 51 -8.09 -4.79 7.39
C ILE A 51 -7.85 -5.69 6.18
N ILE A 52 -8.82 -6.55 5.89
CA ILE A 52 -8.89 -7.29 4.63
C ILE A 52 -10.14 -6.86 3.85
N ILE A 53 -9.97 -6.56 2.57
CA ILE A 53 -11.06 -6.22 1.64
C ILE A 53 -10.93 -7.04 0.36
N GLY A 54 -12.02 -7.15 -0.39
CA GLY A 54 -12.02 -7.76 -1.71
C GLY A 54 -11.27 -6.87 -2.71
N LYS A 55 -10.56 -7.49 -3.65
CA LYS A 55 -9.92 -6.76 -4.75
C LYS A 55 -10.95 -6.54 -5.85
N ALA A 56 -11.42 -5.31 -5.98
CA ALA A 56 -12.31 -4.95 -7.09
C ALA A 56 -11.58 -5.01 -8.44
N GLU A 57 -12.29 -5.42 -9.49
CA GLU A 57 -11.72 -5.48 -10.83
C GLU A 57 -11.36 -4.07 -11.34
N PRO A 58 -10.24 -3.91 -12.05
CA PRO A 58 -9.78 -2.60 -12.55
C PRO A 58 -10.80 -1.85 -13.42
N ASN A 59 -11.71 -2.56 -14.08
CA ASN A 59 -12.66 -2.03 -15.05
C ASN A 59 -14.10 -1.99 -14.56
N ALA A 60 -14.37 -2.41 -13.31
CA ALA A 60 -15.70 -2.39 -12.70
C ALA A 60 -16.11 -0.92 -12.41
N GLY A 61 -16.48 -0.19 -13.47
CA GLY A 61 -16.86 1.23 -13.41
C GLY A 61 -16.26 2.15 -14.49
N ASN A 62 -15.64 1.62 -15.55
CA ASN A 62 -15.02 2.48 -16.58
C ASN A 62 -16.03 3.41 -17.30
N VAL A 63 -15.95 4.69 -16.95
CA VAL A 63 -15.70 5.77 -17.91
C VAL A 63 -14.20 6.03 -17.81
N ASP A 64 -13.52 6.01 -18.97
CA ASP A 64 -12.07 5.97 -19.20
C ASP A 64 -11.15 6.59 -18.14
N HIS A 65 -10.00 5.94 -18.01
CA HIS A 65 -8.78 6.25 -17.25
C HIS A 65 -8.63 5.59 -15.88
N SER A 66 -7.78 4.56 -15.91
CA SER A 66 -6.93 4.02 -14.85
C SER A 66 -7.65 3.45 -13.63
N SER A 67 -7.31 2.19 -13.35
CA SER A 67 -7.46 1.48 -12.08
C SER A 67 -7.28 2.39 -10.86
N ILE A 68 -8.39 2.90 -10.33
CA ILE A 68 -8.46 3.65 -9.06
C ILE A 68 -9.34 2.82 -8.13
N LEU A 69 -8.68 1.93 -7.38
CA LEU A 69 -9.21 1.44 -6.10
C LEU A 69 -9.19 2.59 -5.10
N TYR A 70 -10.04 2.48 -4.09
CA TYR A 70 -10.46 3.54 -3.17
C TYR A 70 -9.36 4.51 -2.74
N PRO A 71 -9.70 5.78 -2.53
CA PRO A 71 -8.79 6.72 -1.90
C PRO A 71 -8.25 6.19 -0.58
N ALA A 72 -6.95 5.89 -0.56
CA ALA A 72 -6.12 5.73 0.63
C ALA A 72 -6.25 7.00 1.48
N ILE A 73 -7.30 6.98 2.28
CA ILE A 73 -7.60 7.83 3.40
C ILE A 73 -7.22 6.94 4.60
N THR A 74 -6.61 7.53 5.63
CA THR A 74 -6.25 6.83 6.86
C THR A 74 -7.41 5.93 7.32
N PRO A 75 -7.20 4.73 7.91
CA PRO A 75 -8.29 3.79 8.17
C PRO A 75 -9.39 4.35 9.09
N VAL A 76 -9.07 5.40 9.86
CA VAL A 76 -10.02 6.17 10.67
C VAL A 76 -10.95 7.04 9.80
N ASP A 77 -10.42 7.66 8.75
CA ASP A 77 -11.20 8.51 7.84
C ASP A 77 -11.85 7.69 6.69
N PHE A 78 -11.42 6.43 6.45
CA PHE A 78 -12.03 5.51 5.47
C PHE A 78 -13.52 5.28 5.74
N PHE A 79 -13.92 5.19 7.03
CA PHE A 79 -15.32 5.04 7.41
C PHE A 79 -16.09 6.38 7.48
N ALA A 80 -15.43 7.50 7.78
CA ALA A 80 -16.07 8.82 7.81
C ALA A 80 -16.36 9.36 6.39
N ALA A 81 -15.49 9.07 5.42
CA ALA A 81 -15.63 9.47 4.03
C ALA A 81 -16.79 8.77 3.30
N VAL A 82 -17.23 7.60 3.79
CA VAL A 82 -18.42 6.90 3.29
C VAL A 82 -19.72 7.65 3.64
N ILE A 83 -19.71 8.55 4.63
CA ILE A 83 -20.92 9.22 5.12
C ILE A 83 -21.09 10.65 4.57
N THR A 84 -20.03 11.33 4.10
CA THR A 84 -20.08 12.82 4.08
C THR A 84 -19.48 13.54 2.86
N HIS A 85 -19.96 13.36 1.62
CA HIS A 85 -20.29 14.48 0.69
C HIS A 85 -20.60 14.02 -0.73
N ALA A 86 -21.89 14.17 -1.08
CA ALA A 86 -22.41 14.08 -2.43
C ALA A 86 -22.15 15.40 -3.20
N ALA A 87 -21.59 15.29 -4.42
CA ALA A 87 -21.68 16.33 -5.45
C ALA A 87 -21.97 15.67 -6.81
N ILE A 88 -23.23 15.25 -6.93
CA ILE A 88 -24.16 14.94 -8.04
C ILE A 88 -23.68 14.45 -9.42
N THR A 89 -22.46 14.69 -9.91
CA THR A 89 -21.91 13.98 -11.10
C THR A 89 -20.83 12.97 -10.73
N GLU A 90 -20.17 13.18 -9.59
CA GLU A 90 -19.26 12.22 -8.96
C GLU A 90 -20.03 11.13 -8.21
N SER A 91 -21.26 11.43 -7.77
CA SER A 91 -22.12 10.52 -6.99
C SER A 91 -22.43 9.21 -7.74
N VAL A 92 -22.73 9.27 -9.04
CA VAL A 92 -23.01 8.05 -9.83
C VAL A 92 -21.75 7.22 -10.05
N LYS A 93 -20.60 7.87 -10.32
CA LYS A 93 -19.32 7.17 -10.50
C LYS A 93 -18.84 6.55 -9.18
N ASN A 94 -18.97 7.28 -8.08
CA ASN A 94 -18.64 6.79 -6.74
C ASN A 94 -19.62 5.70 -6.32
N ASN A 95 -20.92 5.83 -6.59
CA ASN A 95 -21.88 4.76 -6.29
C ASN A 95 -21.56 3.47 -7.06
N LYS A 96 -21.23 3.56 -8.36
CA LYS A 96 -20.79 2.39 -9.15
C LYS A 96 -19.50 1.76 -8.60
N LYS A 97 -18.54 2.58 -8.17
CA LYS A 97 -17.29 2.10 -7.57
C LYS A 97 -17.51 1.45 -6.20
N ASN A 98 -18.36 2.05 -5.38
CA ASN A 98 -18.72 1.52 -4.07
C ASN A 98 -19.45 0.20 -4.25
N GLN A 99 -20.39 0.14 -5.18
CA GLN A 99 -21.07 -1.11 -5.53
C GLN A 99 -20.06 -2.18 -6.01
N ALA A 100 -19.11 -1.83 -6.88
CA ALA A 100 -18.08 -2.77 -7.33
C ALA A 100 -17.18 -3.24 -6.16
N GLN A 101 -16.91 -2.37 -5.18
CA GLN A 101 -16.17 -2.75 -3.98
C GLN A 101 -17.01 -3.61 -3.04
N ASP A 102 -18.28 -3.30 -2.83
CA ASP A 102 -19.22 -4.08 -2.02
C ASP A 102 -19.37 -5.50 -2.60
N GLU A 103 -19.48 -5.60 -3.93
CA GLU A 103 -19.49 -6.86 -4.68
C GLU A 103 -18.17 -7.62 -4.48
N ALA A 104 -17.02 -6.92 -4.58
CA ALA A 104 -15.72 -7.53 -4.33
C ALA A 104 -15.57 -8.01 -2.88
N ASP A 105 -16.08 -7.26 -1.90
CA ASP A 105 -15.97 -7.54 -0.47
C ASP A 105 -16.78 -8.76 -0.03
N MET A 106 -17.68 -9.25 -0.88
CA MET A 106 -18.38 -10.51 -0.63
C MET A 106 -17.39 -11.67 -0.42
N VAL A 107 -16.26 -11.67 -1.12
CA VAL A 107 -15.26 -12.75 -1.00
C VAL A 107 -14.55 -12.77 0.34
N VAL A 108 -14.51 -11.65 1.08
CA VAL A 108 -13.84 -11.58 2.38
C VAL A 108 -14.75 -11.91 3.56
N ILE A 109 -16.07 -11.98 3.37
CA ILE A 109 -17.02 -12.27 4.45
C ILE A 109 -16.63 -13.52 5.26
N PRO A 110 -16.27 -14.68 4.63
CA PRO A 110 -15.88 -15.87 5.37
C PRO A 110 -14.61 -15.71 6.24
N TYR A 111 -13.78 -14.73 5.94
CA TYR A 111 -12.47 -14.52 6.56
C TYR A 111 -12.54 -13.62 7.79
N ARG A 112 -13.55 -12.75 7.88
CA ARG A 112 -13.71 -11.77 8.97
C ARG A 112 -13.62 -12.38 10.38
N PRO A 113 -14.23 -13.55 10.69
CA PRO A 113 -14.12 -14.14 12.02
C PRO A 113 -12.70 -14.48 12.45
N PHE A 114 -11.79 -14.74 11.50
CA PHE A 114 -10.41 -15.17 11.77
C PHE A 114 -9.45 -13.99 11.90
N ILE A 115 -9.78 -12.83 11.32
CA ILE A 115 -8.94 -11.63 11.36
C ILE A 115 -9.40 -10.59 12.39
N LYS A 116 -10.63 -10.70 12.90
CA LYS A 116 -11.21 -9.70 13.84
C LYS A 116 -10.41 -9.51 15.13
N ASP A 117 -9.57 -10.49 15.50
CA ASP A 117 -8.75 -10.47 16.72
C ASP A 117 -7.26 -10.23 16.41
N VAL A 118 -6.90 -10.08 15.12
CA VAL A 118 -5.53 -9.81 14.69
C VAL A 118 -5.27 -8.31 14.81
N ALA A 119 -4.75 -7.88 15.95
CA ALA A 119 -4.39 -6.48 16.18
C ALA A 119 -3.25 -6.04 15.24
N ASN A 120 -3.35 -4.84 14.66
CA ASN A 120 -2.27 -4.28 13.81
C ASN A 120 -0.93 -4.24 14.57
N GLN A 121 -0.97 -3.91 15.86
CA GLN A 121 0.22 -3.87 16.71
C GLN A 121 0.91 -5.24 16.85
N ALA A 122 0.14 -6.33 16.86
CA ALA A 122 0.69 -7.68 16.97
C ALA A 122 1.48 -8.08 15.73
N LEU A 123 1.06 -7.62 14.54
CA LEU A 123 1.78 -7.83 13.28
C LEU A 123 3.12 -7.10 13.24
N ILE A 124 3.31 -6.09 14.11
CA ILE A 124 4.46 -5.19 14.09
C ILE A 124 5.52 -5.54 15.13
N THR A 125 5.14 -6.30 16.16
CA THR A 125 6.04 -6.59 17.27
C THR A 125 7.22 -7.48 16.81
N GLN A 126 7.08 -8.19 15.69
CA GLN A 126 8.13 -9.01 15.07
C GLN A 126 9.12 -8.20 14.18
N LEU A 127 8.93 -6.89 14.07
CA LEU A 127 9.67 -6.05 13.12
C LEU A 127 10.93 -5.42 13.69
N SER A 128 11.14 -5.49 15.01
CA SER A 128 12.34 -4.97 15.67
C SER A 128 13.59 -5.51 14.97
N ASP A 129 13.62 -6.79 14.66
CA ASP A 129 14.79 -7.49 14.17
C ASP A 129 15.16 -7.05 12.74
N ILE A 130 14.15 -6.82 11.90
CA ILE A 130 14.31 -6.37 10.51
C ILE A 130 14.89 -4.95 10.49
N ALA A 131 14.32 -4.05 11.28
CA ALA A 131 14.81 -2.68 11.34
C ALA A 131 16.20 -2.60 11.96
N LEU A 132 16.48 -3.40 13.00
CA LEU A 132 17.80 -3.50 13.61
C LEU A 132 18.86 -3.97 12.61
N SER A 133 18.53 -4.92 11.72
CA SER A 133 19.45 -5.36 10.66
C SER A 133 19.81 -4.25 9.66
N ARG A 134 18.97 -3.22 9.55
CA ARG A 134 19.21 -2.03 8.71
C ARG A 134 19.70 -0.83 9.52
N GLY A 135 20.09 -1.06 10.78
CA GLY A 135 20.59 -0.03 11.67
C GLY A 135 19.52 0.93 12.18
N PHE A 136 18.24 0.59 12.22
CA PHE A 136 17.21 1.44 12.84
C PHE A 136 16.74 0.86 14.16
N HIS A 137 16.43 1.73 15.11
CA HIS A 137 15.77 1.35 16.36
C HIS A 137 14.29 1.70 16.29
N LEU A 138 13.43 0.68 16.17
CA LEU A 138 11.98 0.88 16.23
C LEU A 138 11.53 1.00 17.68
N LYS A 139 10.69 1.99 17.97
CA LYS A 139 9.97 2.10 19.25
C LYS A 139 8.47 2.28 19.00
N PRO A 140 7.60 1.87 19.94
CA PRO A 140 6.18 2.16 19.89
C PRO A 140 5.92 3.67 19.76
N TYR A 141 4.92 4.07 18.97
CA TYR A 141 4.57 5.47 18.78
C TYR A 141 4.33 6.23 20.10
N GLN A 142 3.73 5.57 21.08
CA GLN A 142 3.37 6.13 22.39
C GLN A 142 4.60 6.58 23.20
N GLU A 143 5.77 6.04 22.89
CA GLU A 143 7.03 6.44 23.53
C GLU A 143 7.62 7.72 22.94
N SER A 144 7.08 8.25 21.84
CA SER A 144 7.52 9.52 21.30
C SER A 144 7.23 10.64 22.29
N GLN A 145 8.23 11.50 22.55
CA GLN A 145 8.15 12.62 23.49
C GLN A 145 8.61 13.95 22.88
N SER A 146 9.36 13.91 21.77
CA SER A 146 9.91 15.11 21.13
C SER A 146 9.18 15.46 19.84
N ASP A 147 9.00 16.75 19.59
CA ASP A 147 8.50 17.29 18.31
C ASP A 147 9.35 16.91 17.10
N ASN A 148 10.64 16.65 17.33
CA ASN A 148 11.58 16.25 16.28
C ASN A 148 11.72 14.74 16.14
N ASP A 149 11.04 13.94 16.97
CA ASP A 149 11.01 12.49 16.82
C ASP A 149 10.52 12.12 15.41
N ILE A 150 11.17 11.12 14.81
CA ILE A 150 10.84 10.65 13.47
C ILE A 150 9.77 9.57 13.60
N VAL A 151 8.60 9.85 13.04
CA VAL A 151 7.46 8.95 13.01
C VAL A 151 7.48 8.18 11.70
N LEU A 152 7.40 6.86 11.80
CA LEU A 152 7.12 5.95 10.71
C LEU A 152 5.65 5.54 10.81
N ASP A 153 4.80 6.11 9.96
CA ASP A 153 3.35 5.83 9.92
C ASP A 153 3.05 4.87 8.77
N ILE A 154 2.58 3.66 9.13
CA ILE A 154 2.36 2.54 8.23
C ILE A 154 0.89 2.19 8.25
N THR A 155 0.24 2.25 7.09
CA THR A 155 -1.16 1.87 6.95
C THR A 155 -1.29 0.67 6.00
N PRO A 156 -1.39 -0.57 6.52
CA PRO A 156 -1.54 -1.78 5.73
C PRO A 156 -3.01 -2.05 5.36
N ILE A 157 -3.26 -2.46 4.12
CA ILE A 157 -4.56 -2.94 3.63
C ILE A 157 -4.33 -4.23 2.83
N TYR A 158 -4.92 -5.32 3.27
CA TYR A 158 -4.85 -6.61 2.60
C TYR A 158 -6.00 -6.74 1.60
N LEU A 159 -5.66 -7.14 0.37
CA LEU A 159 -6.58 -7.31 -0.76
C LEU A 159 -6.65 -8.78 -1.11
N LEU A 160 -7.81 -9.40 -0.89
CA LEU A 160 -8.09 -10.77 -1.33
C LEU A 160 -8.70 -10.72 -2.73
N ASN A 161 -8.12 -11.46 -3.67
CA ASN A 161 -8.62 -11.49 -5.04
C ASN A 161 -9.93 -12.27 -5.16
N GLN A 162 -10.62 -12.17 -6.31
CA GLN A 162 -11.94 -12.77 -6.48
C GLN A 162 -11.90 -14.30 -6.45
N LYS A 163 -10.80 -14.90 -6.93
CA LYS A 163 -10.54 -16.33 -6.84
C LYS A 163 -10.06 -16.78 -5.46
N GLN A 164 -9.88 -15.85 -4.52
CA GLN A 164 -9.44 -16.09 -3.14
C GLN A 164 -8.08 -16.81 -3.01
N ASN A 165 -7.30 -16.91 -4.08
CA ASN A 165 -6.05 -17.67 -4.13
C ASN A 165 -4.79 -16.80 -4.04
N THR A 166 -4.95 -15.48 -3.92
CA THR A 166 -3.86 -14.53 -3.72
C THR A 166 -4.24 -13.45 -2.72
N LEU A 167 -3.29 -13.07 -1.89
CA LEU A 167 -3.37 -11.93 -1.00
C LEU A 167 -2.35 -10.88 -1.47
N THR A 168 -2.79 -9.64 -1.63
CA THR A 168 -1.91 -8.51 -1.92
C THR A 168 -1.95 -7.57 -0.74
N LEU A 169 -0.79 -7.23 -0.17
CA LEU A 169 -0.69 -6.15 0.79
C LEU A 169 -0.37 -4.86 0.06
N ARG A 170 -1.22 -3.85 0.21
CA ARG A 170 -0.88 -2.46 -0.12
C ARG A 170 -0.64 -1.69 1.16
N THR A 171 0.45 -0.97 1.21
CA THR A 171 0.83 -0.20 2.37
C THR A 171 1.15 1.23 1.99
N GLN A 172 0.49 2.17 2.65
CA GLN A 172 0.95 3.56 2.67
C GLN A 172 2.05 3.69 3.71
N PHE A 173 3.20 4.20 3.27
CA PHE A 173 4.41 4.29 4.07
C PHE A 173 4.82 5.76 4.16
N LEU A 174 4.66 6.36 5.34
CA LEU A 174 4.94 7.79 5.57
C LEU A 174 6.04 7.95 6.62
N VAL A 175 6.91 8.94 6.39
CA VAL A 175 7.93 9.34 7.36
C VAL A 175 7.88 10.85 7.54
N TYR A 176 7.73 11.30 8.78
CA TYR A 176 7.63 12.72 9.12
C TYR A 176 8.08 12.97 10.57
N HIS A 177 8.38 14.24 10.90
CA HIS A 177 8.61 14.62 12.30
C HIS A 177 7.30 14.75 13.07
N ARG A 178 7.27 14.30 14.33
CA ARG A 178 6.06 14.27 15.18
C ARG A 178 5.27 15.59 15.18
N LYS A 179 5.94 16.74 15.24
CA LYS A 179 5.29 18.07 15.18
C LYS A 179 4.36 18.28 13.99
N ASN A 180 4.55 17.51 12.91
CA ASN A 180 3.75 17.58 11.70
C ASN A 180 2.52 16.64 11.73
N GLU A 181 2.31 15.84 12.79
CA GLU A 181 1.20 14.88 12.87
C GLU A 181 -0.17 15.57 12.77
N THR A 182 -0.37 16.63 13.55
CA THR A 182 -1.64 17.38 13.62
C THR A 182 -1.87 18.29 12.41
N VAL A 183 -0.85 18.44 11.56
CA VAL A 183 -0.98 19.16 10.29
C VAL A 183 -1.80 18.33 9.32
N ALA A 184 -2.76 18.98 8.65
CA ALA A 184 -3.58 18.35 7.63
C ALA A 184 -2.70 17.56 6.63
N PRO A 185 -3.06 16.33 6.25
CA PRO A 185 -2.20 15.45 5.45
C PRO A 185 -1.59 16.10 4.20
N GLN A 186 -2.36 16.96 3.52
CA GLN A 186 -1.96 17.65 2.29
C GLN A 186 -0.89 18.73 2.50
N LYS A 187 -0.75 19.24 3.73
CA LYS A 187 0.20 20.28 4.12
C LYS A 187 1.32 19.75 5.02
N ARG A 188 1.27 18.45 5.36
CA ARG A 188 2.26 17.81 6.24
C ARG A 188 3.62 17.83 5.56
N ALA A 189 4.63 18.34 6.25
CA ALA A 189 6.01 18.25 5.77
C ALA A 189 6.51 16.80 5.92
N MET A 190 6.43 16.05 4.82
CA MET A 190 6.90 14.68 4.72
C MET A 190 8.40 14.64 4.44
N LEU A 191 9.11 13.78 5.18
CA LEU A 191 10.47 13.37 4.86
C LEU A 191 10.43 12.34 3.72
N TYR A 192 9.50 11.39 3.82
CA TYR A 192 9.26 10.36 2.81
C TYR A 192 7.79 9.98 2.76
N GLN A 193 7.30 9.64 1.58
CA GLN A 193 5.98 9.05 1.37
C GLN A 193 6.05 8.13 0.16
N ASN A 194 5.62 6.89 0.31
CA ASN A 194 5.45 5.98 -0.82
C ASN A 194 4.30 5.00 -0.59
N GLN A 195 3.87 4.34 -1.67
CA GLN A 195 3.08 3.12 -1.62
C GLN A 195 3.98 1.93 -1.93
N ILE A 196 3.87 0.91 -1.10
CA ILE A 196 4.56 -0.37 -1.26
C ILE A 196 3.50 -1.45 -1.43
N GLU A 197 3.62 -2.26 -2.47
CA GLU A 197 2.69 -3.36 -2.78
C GLU A 197 3.44 -4.70 -2.79
N ILE A 198 3.01 -5.65 -1.99
CA ILE A 198 3.61 -6.99 -1.90
C ILE A 198 2.56 -8.03 -2.30
N LEU A 199 2.92 -8.90 -3.23
CA LEU A 199 2.05 -9.95 -3.75
C LEU A 199 2.40 -11.27 -3.09
N SER A 200 1.41 -12.00 -2.55
CA SER A 200 1.64 -13.39 -2.17
C SER A 200 1.88 -14.27 -3.40
N PRO A 201 2.50 -15.44 -3.25
CA PRO A 201 2.39 -16.51 -4.24
C PRO A 201 0.93 -16.87 -4.54
N ILE A 202 0.69 -17.46 -5.71
CA ILE A 202 -0.63 -17.99 -6.08
C ILE A 202 -0.79 -19.36 -5.43
N ILE A 203 -1.84 -19.52 -4.63
CA ILE A 203 -2.18 -20.81 -4.05
C ILE A 203 -2.74 -21.73 -5.14
N GLN A 204 -2.19 -22.93 -5.19
CA GLN A 204 -2.69 -24.03 -6.01
C GLN A 204 -3.62 -24.88 -5.13
N SER A 205 -4.90 -24.50 -5.05
CA SER A 205 -5.93 -25.23 -4.32
C SER A 205 -7.25 -25.15 -5.07
N ASP A 206 -7.96 -26.28 -5.16
CA ASP A 206 -9.32 -26.33 -5.71
C ASP A 206 -10.34 -25.59 -4.82
N ASN A 207 -10.04 -25.50 -3.52
CA ASN A 207 -10.78 -24.68 -2.56
C ASN A 207 -9.82 -23.75 -1.79
N PRO A 208 -9.58 -22.53 -2.29
CA PRO A 208 -8.69 -21.57 -1.62
C PRO A 208 -9.17 -21.16 -0.23
N ALA A 209 -10.48 -21.14 0.02
CA ALA A 209 -11.02 -20.83 1.34
C ALA A 209 -10.60 -21.87 2.38
N ASP A 210 -10.65 -23.17 2.04
CA ASP A 210 -10.18 -24.22 2.94
C ASP A 210 -8.69 -24.07 3.26
N TYR A 211 -7.85 -23.74 2.26
CA TYR A 211 -6.43 -23.49 2.49
C TYR A 211 -6.19 -22.38 3.51
N TRP A 212 -6.93 -21.27 3.39
CA TRP A 212 -6.74 -20.12 4.26
C TRP A 212 -7.33 -20.30 5.65
N LEU A 213 -8.51 -20.91 5.75
CA LEU A 213 -9.30 -20.98 6.98
C LEU A 213 -8.98 -22.22 7.82
N ASN A 214 -8.23 -23.18 7.26
CA ASN A 214 -7.74 -24.33 8.01
C ASN A 214 -6.93 -23.90 9.24
N ASN A 215 -6.93 -24.74 10.29
CA ASN A 215 -6.24 -24.49 11.56
C ASN A 215 -6.56 -23.11 12.14
N ASN A 216 -7.84 -22.70 12.10
CA ASN A 216 -8.29 -21.42 12.61
C ASN A 216 -7.62 -20.20 11.93
N GLY A 217 -7.44 -20.26 10.61
CA GLY A 217 -6.88 -19.15 9.85
C GLY A 217 -5.36 -18.98 9.97
N GLU A 218 -4.65 -19.99 10.50
CA GLU A 218 -3.21 -19.88 10.77
C GLU A 218 -2.41 -19.46 9.54
N LYS A 219 -2.69 -20.07 8.38
CA LYS A 219 -1.95 -19.79 7.15
C LYS A 219 -2.21 -18.39 6.59
N LEU A 220 -3.44 -17.90 6.76
CA LEU A 220 -3.82 -16.53 6.41
C LEU A 220 -3.03 -15.54 7.26
N ILE A 221 -3.01 -15.72 8.58
CA ILE A 221 -2.32 -14.83 9.52
C ILE A 221 -0.80 -14.87 9.31
N GLU A 222 -0.23 -16.05 9.06
CA GLU A 222 1.17 -16.21 8.67
C GLU A 222 1.49 -15.42 7.40
N THR A 223 0.67 -15.56 6.35
CA THR A 223 0.91 -14.84 5.09
C THR A 223 0.77 -13.33 5.26
N MET A 224 -0.23 -12.86 6.02
CA MET A 224 -0.37 -11.44 6.36
C MET A 224 0.88 -10.88 7.05
N ARG A 225 1.42 -11.63 8.02
CA ARG A 225 2.68 -11.26 8.70
C ARG A 225 3.86 -11.21 7.74
N ASN A 226 4.01 -12.20 6.88
CA ASN A 226 5.11 -12.25 5.91
C ASN A 226 5.05 -11.05 4.93
N LEU A 227 3.87 -10.74 4.39
CA LEU A 227 3.69 -9.59 3.50
C LEU A 227 4.03 -8.26 4.20
N LEU A 228 3.61 -8.09 5.45
CA LEU A 228 3.92 -6.87 6.22
C LEU A 228 5.41 -6.76 6.53
N SER A 229 6.03 -7.86 6.96
CA SER A 229 7.46 -7.96 7.19
C SER A 229 8.26 -7.54 5.95
N GLU A 230 7.89 -8.05 4.78
CA GLU A 230 8.55 -7.71 3.52
C GLU A 230 8.36 -6.24 3.13
N THR A 231 7.14 -5.71 3.29
CA THR A 231 6.86 -4.27 3.11
C THR A 231 7.81 -3.41 3.91
N LEU A 232 8.11 -3.82 5.14
CA LEU A 232 8.94 -3.06 6.05
C LEU A 232 10.41 -3.22 5.79
N ALA A 233 10.86 -4.42 5.41
CA ALA A 233 12.22 -4.61 4.92
C ALA A 233 12.49 -3.69 3.72
N LEU A 234 11.55 -3.59 2.77
CA LEU A 234 11.64 -2.70 1.63
C LEU A 234 11.56 -1.22 2.02
N GLY A 235 10.63 -0.86 2.90
CA GLY A 235 10.49 0.50 3.42
C GLY A 235 11.75 0.96 4.17
N ALA A 236 12.32 0.09 5.02
CA ALA A 236 13.57 0.33 5.74
C ALA A 236 14.74 0.49 4.76
N PHE A 237 14.91 -0.44 3.82
CA PHE A 237 15.93 -0.36 2.77
C PHE A 237 15.86 0.97 2.02
N GLN A 238 14.65 1.39 1.65
CA GLN A 238 14.46 2.66 0.98
C GLN A 238 14.93 3.83 1.84
N ILE A 239 14.49 3.93 3.10
CA ILE A 239 14.77 5.11 3.94
C ILE A 239 16.20 5.17 4.47
N SER A 240 16.92 4.04 4.53
CA SER A 240 18.36 3.99 4.82
C SER A 240 19.23 4.29 3.61
N SER A 241 18.77 4.02 2.40
CA SER A 241 19.59 4.16 1.21
C SER A 241 19.81 5.64 0.85
N ASN A 242 21.08 6.02 0.65
CA ASN A 242 21.45 7.29 0.03
C ASN A 242 21.22 7.30 -1.50
N GLU A 243 20.95 6.14 -2.09
CA GLU A 243 20.70 6.04 -3.52
C GLU A 243 19.31 6.58 -3.83
N GLN A 244 19.27 7.87 -4.19
CA GLN A 244 18.19 8.44 -5.00
C GLN A 244 18.03 7.72 -6.35
N ALA A 245 19.01 6.87 -6.70
CA ALA A 245 19.15 6.15 -7.95
C ALA A 245 18.42 4.81 -7.91
N ILE A 246 17.10 4.85 -7.76
CA ILE A 246 16.35 3.89 -8.57
C ILE A 246 16.66 4.28 -10.01
N ASN A 247 17.43 3.45 -10.71
CA ASN A 247 18.03 3.73 -12.02
C ASN A 247 16.96 4.19 -13.03
N LYS A 248 16.70 5.50 -13.07
CA LYS A 248 15.86 6.18 -14.05
C LYS A 248 16.56 6.08 -15.40
N GLY A 249 16.38 4.95 -16.07
CA GLY A 249 17.07 4.63 -17.33
C GLY A 249 16.86 3.20 -17.80
N ASN A 250 16.67 2.24 -16.88
CA ASN A 250 16.47 0.83 -17.22
C ASN A 250 15.01 0.39 -17.02
N GLU A 251 14.09 1.19 -17.55
CA GLU A 251 12.67 0.84 -17.51
C GLU A 251 12.34 -0.23 -18.56
N GLN A 252 11.61 -1.26 -18.15
CA GLN A 252 11.08 -2.30 -19.01
C GLN A 252 9.64 -2.63 -18.66
N ASN A 253 8.95 -3.31 -19.58
CA ASN A 253 7.58 -3.75 -19.37
C ASN A 253 7.58 -5.11 -18.68
N PHE A 254 7.07 -5.16 -17.45
CA PHE A 254 6.82 -6.38 -16.72
C PHE A 254 5.42 -6.87 -17.02
N ARG A 255 5.31 -8.16 -17.33
CA ARG A 255 4.04 -8.87 -17.47
C ARG A 255 3.95 -9.89 -16.35
N TYR A 256 2.89 -9.84 -15.54
CA TYR A 256 2.76 -10.74 -14.40
C TYR A 256 1.30 -11.05 -14.10
N ASP A 257 1.05 -12.20 -13.46
CA ASP A 257 -0.27 -12.55 -12.96
C ASP A 257 -0.54 -11.77 -11.67
N ASP A 258 -1.57 -10.91 -11.67
CA ASP A 258 -1.99 -10.10 -10.52
C ASP A 258 -3.13 -10.77 -9.70
N GLY A 259 -3.40 -12.06 -9.98
CA GLY A 259 -4.32 -12.97 -9.29
C GLY A 259 -5.61 -13.17 -10.08
N ASP A 260 -6.19 -12.06 -10.55
CA ASP A 260 -7.42 -12.07 -11.35
C ASP A 260 -7.10 -11.99 -12.84
N ILE A 261 -6.14 -11.14 -13.22
CA ILE A 261 -5.76 -10.83 -14.59
C ILE A 261 -4.25 -10.83 -14.77
N VAL A 262 -3.82 -10.88 -16.03
CA VAL A 262 -2.43 -10.56 -16.39
C VAL A 262 -2.27 -9.04 -16.42
N ALA A 263 -1.45 -8.51 -15.52
CA ALA A 263 -1.11 -7.11 -15.44
C ALA A 263 0.16 -6.79 -16.23
N PHE A 264 0.23 -5.55 -16.69
CA PHE A 264 1.40 -4.97 -17.35
C PHE A 264 1.82 -3.72 -16.60
N GLU A 265 3.08 -3.66 -16.20
CA GLU A 265 3.64 -2.51 -15.49
C GLU A 265 4.97 -2.13 -16.12
N ARG A 266 5.12 -0.85 -16.46
CA ARG A 266 6.42 -0.32 -16.88
C ARG A 266 7.18 0.13 -15.64
N ALA A 267 8.36 -0.44 -15.43
CA ALA A 267 9.09 -0.24 -14.19
C ALA A 267 10.60 -0.46 -14.37
N SER A 268 11.37 -0.08 -13.37
CA SER A 268 12.80 -0.42 -13.23
C SER A 268 12.97 -1.48 -12.14
N ILE A 269 13.96 -2.37 -12.28
CA ILE A 269 14.29 -3.34 -11.23
C ILE A 269 15.03 -2.61 -10.10
N VAL A 270 14.58 -2.85 -8.87
CA VAL A 270 15.23 -2.38 -7.63
C VAL A 270 16.07 -3.50 -7.03
N ALA A 271 15.49 -4.70 -6.96
CA ALA A 271 16.17 -5.90 -6.48
C ALA A 271 15.53 -7.12 -7.15
N GLU A 272 16.30 -8.19 -7.28
CA GLU A 272 15.81 -9.48 -7.76
C GLU A 272 16.51 -10.60 -7.00
N ASP A 273 15.74 -11.61 -6.64
CA ASP A 273 16.23 -12.91 -6.20
C ASP A 273 15.35 -14.02 -6.81
N CYS A 274 15.53 -15.25 -6.35
CA CYS A 274 14.79 -16.37 -6.92
C CYS A 274 13.34 -16.49 -6.45
N GLU A 275 12.99 -15.84 -5.35
CA GLU A 275 11.64 -15.82 -4.82
C GLU A 275 10.85 -14.62 -5.33
N HIS A 276 11.47 -13.44 -5.39
CA HIS A 276 10.80 -12.19 -5.71
C HIS A 276 11.61 -11.29 -6.67
N ILE A 277 10.87 -10.51 -7.45
CA ILE A 277 11.37 -9.33 -8.13
C ILE A 277 10.74 -8.08 -7.52
N VAL A 278 11.58 -7.13 -7.14
CA VAL A 278 11.16 -5.83 -6.62
C VAL A 278 11.34 -4.80 -7.71
N ILE A 279 10.23 -4.20 -8.13
CA ILE A 279 10.19 -3.20 -9.18
C ILE A 279 9.78 -1.84 -8.64
N HIS A 280 10.27 -0.79 -9.28
CA HIS A 280 9.83 0.58 -9.07
C HIS A 280 9.11 1.11 -10.31
N THR A 281 7.82 1.33 -10.13
CA THR A 281 6.87 1.70 -11.19
C THR A 281 7.06 3.15 -11.65
N LEU A 282 6.49 3.51 -12.80
CA LEU A 282 6.44 4.91 -13.25
C LEU A 282 5.68 5.84 -12.29
N ARG A 283 4.82 5.28 -11.44
CA ARG A 283 4.07 6.02 -10.39
C ARG A 283 4.93 6.33 -9.17
N GLY A 284 6.15 5.82 -9.10
CA GLY A 284 7.05 5.94 -7.95
C GLY A 284 6.83 4.87 -6.88
N TRP A 285 5.89 3.94 -7.10
CA TRP A 285 5.58 2.88 -6.14
C TRP A 285 6.58 1.75 -6.23
N LEU A 286 6.78 1.07 -5.10
CA LEU A 286 7.49 -0.20 -5.05
C LEU A 286 6.51 -1.35 -5.10
N LYS A 287 6.84 -2.36 -5.88
CA LYS A 287 6.07 -3.59 -5.95
C LYS A 287 7.00 -4.79 -5.86
N SER A 288 6.75 -5.67 -4.89
CA SER A 288 7.40 -6.97 -4.82
C SER A 288 6.46 -8.03 -5.37
N ILE A 289 6.97 -8.81 -6.32
CA ILE A 289 6.20 -9.78 -7.08
C ILE A 289 6.94 -11.12 -7.04
N PRO A 290 6.28 -12.20 -6.60
CA PRO A 290 6.88 -13.52 -6.67
C PRO A 290 7.30 -13.88 -8.09
N THR A 291 8.50 -14.42 -8.28
CA THR A 291 9.06 -14.78 -9.59
C THR A 291 8.15 -15.73 -10.36
N GLY A 292 7.50 -16.68 -9.68
CA GLY A 292 6.52 -17.60 -10.26
C GLY A 292 5.26 -16.93 -10.83
N ARG A 293 5.05 -15.64 -10.58
CA ARG A 293 3.96 -14.83 -11.15
C ARG A 293 4.41 -14.02 -12.36
N ILE A 294 5.70 -13.88 -12.62
CA ILE A 294 6.20 -13.09 -13.75
C ILE A 294 6.22 -13.94 -15.02
N GLN A 295 5.75 -13.36 -16.13
CA GLN A 295 5.73 -14.00 -17.44
C GLN A 295 6.92 -13.50 -18.26
N GLY A 296 7.92 -14.37 -18.48
CA GLY A 296 9.12 -14.05 -19.24
C GLY A 296 10.36 -14.76 -18.70
N PRO A 297 11.53 -14.54 -19.31
CA PRO A 297 12.80 -15.04 -18.79
C PRO A 297 13.16 -14.27 -17.51
N HIS A 298 13.42 -15.01 -16.43
CA HIS A 298 13.96 -14.48 -15.17
C HIS A 298 15.30 -15.14 -14.87
N PRO A 299 16.22 -14.44 -14.20
CA PRO A 299 17.61 -14.88 -14.05
C PRO A 299 17.80 -16.11 -13.16
N CYS A 300 16.77 -16.59 -12.47
CA CYS A 300 16.85 -17.82 -11.69
C CYS A 300 16.42 -19.04 -12.52
N PRO A 301 17.36 -19.90 -12.97
CA PRO A 301 17.03 -21.26 -13.39
C PRO A 301 16.49 -22.04 -12.18
N ASN A 302 15.58 -23.00 -12.42
CA ASN A 302 14.95 -23.88 -11.43
C ASN A 302 15.79 -24.07 -10.14
N SER A 303 15.15 -23.81 -9.01
CA SER A 303 15.66 -23.59 -7.64
C SER A 303 16.51 -24.70 -6.98
N GLN A 304 17.35 -25.42 -7.72
CA GLN A 304 18.23 -26.45 -7.16
C GLN A 304 19.73 -26.19 -7.27
N GLU A 305 20.22 -25.19 -8.03
CA GLU A 305 21.68 -25.05 -8.24
C GLU A 305 22.25 -23.62 -8.25
N ALA A 306 21.56 -22.63 -7.69
CA ALA A 306 22.17 -21.30 -7.53
C ALA A 306 23.04 -21.25 -6.26
N LYS A 307 24.33 -21.60 -6.38
CA LYS A 307 25.36 -21.20 -5.40
C LYS A 307 25.50 -19.67 -5.45
N ILE A 308 25.00 -19.02 -4.41
CA ILE A 308 25.06 -17.58 -4.21
C ILE A 308 26.52 -17.17 -3.97
N ASN A 309 27.07 -16.35 -4.86
CA ASN A 309 28.30 -15.57 -4.64
C ASN A 309 28.00 -14.08 -4.89
N THR A 310 27.09 -13.52 -4.10
CA THR A 310 26.96 -12.07 -3.94
C THR A 310 26.54 -11.81 -2.49
N PRO A 311 27.20 -10.90 -1.76
CA PRO A 311 26.81 -10.62 -0.39
C PRO A 311 25.53 -9.77 -0.40
N MET A 312 24.40 -10.41 -0.17
CA MET A 312 23.23 -9.81 0.46
C MET A 312 23.01 -10.59 1.76
N LEU A 313 22.73 -9.86 2.85
CA LEU A 313 22.31 -10.38 4.16
C LEU A 313 23.44 -10.82 5.11
N ASN A 314 24.09 -9.82 5.73
CA ASN A 314 24.31 -9.77 7.18
C ASN A 314 24.14 -8.32 7.62
#